data_AF-A0A4P6ZC88-F1
#
_entry.id   AF-A0A4P6ZC88-F1
#
_cell.length_a   1.000
_cell.length_b   1.000
_cell.length_c   1.000
_cell.angle_alpha   90.00
_cell.angle_beta   90.00
_cell.angle_gamma   90.00
#
_symmetry.space_group_name_H-M   'P 1'
#
loop_
_entity.id
_entity.type
_entity.pdbx_description
1 polymer ?
#
loop_
_entity_poly.entity_id
_entity_poly.type
_entity_poly.pdbx_seq_one_letter_code
_entity_poly.pdbx_strand_id
1 'polypeptide(L)'
;MNEFQKYIQRYLDLIPSENWLEELKKSGEKTVSLYSYLTEEQSNFAYAEGKWTLKELLLHLSDTERIFQYRILAFARGEKSGLPGFDEENYTANSFANERSLDSLLQEYQFVRQSSQILLETLNPSVLKNTGKANGHKISVETIGKLIVGHNIHHLNIIEERYLTEL
;
A
#
# COMPACT_ATOMS: atom_id res chain seq x y z
N MET A 1 -10.18 21.03 -7.50
CA MET A 1 -9.18 20.18 -6.81
C MET A 1 -7.78 20.59 -7.24
N ASN A 2 -6.83 20.69 -6.31
CA ASN A 2 -5.41 20.84 -6.62
C ASN A 2 -4.80 19.50 -7.11
N GLU A 3 -3.55 19.53 -7.61
CA GLU A 3 -2.89 18.33 -8.17
C GLU A 3 -2.75 17.20 -7.15
N PHE A 4 -2.44 17.53 -5.89
CA PHE A 4 -2.40 16.53 -4.81
C PHE A 4 -3.75 15.86 -4.60
N GLN A 5 -4.85 16.63 -4.55
CA GLN A 5 -6.20 16.09 -4.41
C GLN A 5 -6.58 15.19 -5.58
N LYS A 6 -6.22 15.56 -6.82
CA LYS A 6 -6.44 14.71 -8.00
C LYS A 6 -5.62 13.42 -7.93
N TYR A 7 -4.37 13.49 -7.48
CA TYR A 7 -3.52 12.33 -7.25
C TYR A 7 -4.16 11.36 -6.24
N ILE A 8 -4.60 11.86 -5.09
CA ILE A 8 -5.30 11.06 -4.08
C ILE A 8 -6.59 10.47 -4.63
N GLN A 9 -7.40 11.27 -5.33
CA GLN A 9 -8.71 10.84 -5.83
C GLN A 9 -8.61 9.62 -6.76
N ARG A 10 -7.56 9.53 -7.59
CA ARG A 10 -7.34 8.37 -8.46
C ARG A 10 -7.30 7.04 -7.71
N TYR A 11 -6.76 7.00 -6.50
CA TYR A 11 -6.76 5.79 -5.67
C TYR A 11 -8.10 5.59 -4.95
N LEU A 12 -8.72 6.67 -4.49
CA LEU A 12 -10.03 6.59 -3.83
C LEU A 12 -11.12 6.08 -4.78
N ASP A 13 -11.07 6.47 -6.05
CA ASP A 13 -12.02 6.04 -7.08
C ASP A 13 -11.96 4.53 -7.38
N LEU A 14 -10.86 3.86 -7.00
CA LEU A 14 -10.71 2.40 -7.17
C LEU A 14 -11.40 1.60 -6.07
N ILE A 15 -11.82 2.24 -4.97
CA ILE A 15 -12.43 1.55 -3.85
C ILE A 15 -13.91 1.27 -4.19
N PRO A 16 -14.33 -0.01 -4.30
CA PRO A 16 -15.63 -0.36 -4.87
C PRO A 16 -16.82 -0.12 -3.92
N SER A 17 -16.55 0.23 -2.66
CA SER A 17 -17.55 0.34 -1.61
C SER A 17 -17.18 1.41 -0.60
N GLU A 18 -18.19 2.06 -0.02
CA GLU A 18 -18.01 3.00 1.10
C GLU A 18 -17.46 2.33 2.37
N ASN A 19 -17.67 1.01 2.52
CA ASN A 19 -17.07 0.24 3.61
C ASN A 19 -15.61 -0.11 3.28
N TRP A 20 -14.76 0.89 3.24
CA TRP A 20 -13.35 0.75 2.88
C TRP A 20 -12.55 -0.13 3.85
N LEU A 21 -12.99 -0.32 5.10
CA LEU A 21 -12.37 -1.28 6.04
C LEU A 21 -12.58 -2.73 5.59
N GLU A 22 -13.75 -3.03 5.01
CA GLU A 22 -14.00 -4.33 4.41
C GLU A 22 -13.18 -4.50 3.12
N GLU A 23 -13.06 -3.45 2.31
CA GLU A 23 -12.23 -3.49 1.10
C GLU A 23 -10.73 -3.59 1.41
N LEU A 24 -10.27 -3.12 2.58
CA LEU A 24 -8.91 -3.36 3.08
C LEU A 24 -8.64 -4.87 3.31
N LYS A 25 -9.63 -5.60 3.82
CA LYS A 25 -9.55 -7.07 4.02
C LYS A 25 -9.53 -7.78 2.68
N LYS A 26 -10.52 -7.52 1.83
CA LYS A 26 -10.66 -8.16 0.52
C LYS A 26 -9.46 -7.94 -0.40
N SER A 27 -8.96 -6.70 -0.50
CA SER A 27 -7.75 -6.41 -1.30
C SER A 27 -6.51 -7.12 -0.74
N GLY A 28 -6.40 -7.21 0.58
CA GLY A 28 -5.37 -7.99 1.26
C GLY A 28 -5.41 -9.47 0.88
N GLU A 29 -6.57 -10.10 1.04
CA GLU A 29 -6.82 -11.50 0.70
C GLU A 29 -6.58 -11.79 -0.79
N LYS A 30 -7.04 -10.89 -1.69
CA LYS A 30 -6.80 -11.02 -3.13
C LYS A 30 -5.31 -10.98 -3.45
N THR A 31 -4.55 -10.09 -2.81
CA THR A 31 -3.09 -10.03 -2.96
C THR A 31 -2.44 -11.32 -2.47
N VAL A 32 -2.80 -11.79 -1.28
CA VAL A 32 -2.25 -13.04 -0.73
C VAL A 32 -2.52 -14.22 -1.65
N SER A 33 -3.77 -14.35 -2.12
CA SER A 33 -4.20 -15.41 -3.03
C SER A 33 -3.39 -15.37 -4.32
N LEU A 34 -3.26 -14.21 -4.97
CA LEU A 34 -2.50 -14.03 -6.19
C LEU A 34 -1.04 -14.51 -6.03
N TYR A 35 -0.36 -14.03 -4.99
CA TYR A 35 1.04 -14.37 -4.77
C TYR A 35 1.27 -15.82 -4.32
N SER A 36 0.27 -16.45 -3.70
CA SER A 36 0.35 -17.86 -3.27
C SER A 36 0.35 -18.86 -4.44
N TYR A 37 -0.07 -18.44 -5.65
CA TYR A 37 -0.02 -19.27 -6.86
C TYR A 37 1.26 -19.09 -7.68
N LEU A 38 2.10 -18.11 -7.35
CA LEU A 38 3.34 -17.86 -8.07
C LEU A 38 4.45 -18.79 -7.58
N THR A 39 5.26 -19.28 -8.51
CA THR A 39 6.53 -19.92 -8.15
C THR A 39 7.58 -18.88 -7.79
N GLU A 40 8.65 -19.33 -7.12
CA GLU A 40 9.82 -18.50 -6.85
C GLU A 40 10.39 -17.90 -8.13
N GLU A 41 10.46 -18.66 -9.23
CA GLU A 41 10.92 -18.17 -10.54
C GLU A 41 9.99 -17.09 -11.10
N GLN A 42 8.68 -17.35 -11.15
CA GLN A 42 7.69 -16.38 -11.64
C GLN A 42 7.70 -15.09 -10.82
N SER A 43 7.98 -15.16 -9.52
CA SER A 43 8.03 -13.96 -8.66
C SER A 43 9.20 -13.01 -8.98
N ASN A 44 10.24 -13.49 -9.68
CA ASN A 44 11.34 -12.65 -10.17
C ASN A 44 11.04 -12.00 -11.54
N PHE A 45 9.87 -12.25 -12.12
CA PHE A 45 9.49 -11.70 -13.42
C PHE A 45 9.19 -10.19 -13.34
N ALA A 46 9.69 -9.46 -14.35
CA ALA A 46 9.34 -8.08 -14.65
C ALA A 46 8.90 -7.98 -16.12
N TYR A 47 7.78 -7.28 -16.37
CA TYR A 47 7.17 -7.22 -17.72
C TYR A 47 7.95 -6.40 -18.75
N ALA A 48 8.95 -5.63 -18.31
CA ALA A 48 9.82 -4.87 -19.19
C ALA A 48 11.14 -4.50 -18.48
N GLU A 49 12.17 -4.18 -19.27
CA GLU A 49 13.44 -3.67 -18.75
C GLU A 49 13.23 -2.40 -17.90
N GLY A 50 13.88 -2.36 -16.73
CA GLY A 50 13.77 -1.26 -15.78
C GLY A 50 12.44 -1.19 -15.03
N LYS A 51 11.58 -2.23 -15.12
CA LYS A 51 10.38 -2.36 -14.29
C LYS A 51 10.61 -3.32 -13.13
N TRP A 52 9.84 -3.10 -12.07
CA TRP A 52 9.97 -3.89 -10.85
C TRP A 52 9.58 -5.35 -11.09
N THR A 53 10.27 -6.27 -10.43
CA THR A 53 9.83 -7.65 -10.31
C THR A 53 8.56 -7.75 -9.46
N LEU A 54 7.87 -8.90 -9.51
CA LEU A 54 6.73 -9.13 -8.62
C LEU A 54 7.13 -9.12 -7.14
N LYS A 55 8.35 -9.56 -6.79
CA LYS A 55 8.89 -9.44 -5.43
C LYS A 55 9.11 -8.00 -5.00
N GLU A 56 9.72 -7.19 -5.85
CA GLU A 56 9.92 -5.76 -5.59
C GLU A 56 8.59 -5.03 -5.39
N LEU A 57 7.59 -5.34 -6.23
CA LEU A 57 6.25 -4.78 -6.10
C LEU A 57 5.57 -5.22 -4.79
N LEU A 58 5.72 -6.48 -4.38
CA LEU A 58 5.18 -6.97 -3.10
C LEU A 58 5.81 -6.28 -1.89
N LEU A 59 7.13 -6.06 -1.93
CA LEU A 59 7.83 -5.33 -0.87
C LEU A 59 7.42 -3.86 -0.85
N HIS A 60 7.29 -3.22 -2.02
CA HIS A 60 6.79 -1.85 -2.15
C HIS A 60 5.41 -1.65 -1.49
N LEU A 61 4.49 -2.60 -1.67
CA LEU A 61 3.20 -2.58 -0.98
C LEU A 61 3.37 -2.56 0.54
N SER A 62 4.24 -3.42 1.07
CA SER A 62 4.51 -3.51 2.51
C SER A 62 5.15 -2.24 3.07
N ASP A 63 6.15 -1.69 2.37
CA ASP A 63 6.86 -0.48 2.80
C ASP A 63 5.99 0.78 2.73
N THR A 64 5.24 0.94 1.65
CA THR A 64 4.26 2.03 1.52
C THR A 64 3.22 1.97 2.63
N GLU A 65 2.71 0.76 2.93
CA GLU A 65 1.72 0.56 3.97
C GLU A 65 2.27 0.88 5.36
N ARG A 66 3.51 0.51 5.69
CA ARG A 66 4.18 0.94 6.95
C ARG A 66 4.31 2.44 7.09
N ILE A 67 4.69 3.12 6.01
CA ILE A 67 4.80 4.59 6.00
C ILE A 67 3.42 5.21 6.26
N PHE A 68 2.37 4.65 5.65
CA PHE A 68 0.99 5.09 5.88
C PHE A 68 0.52 4.78 7.29
N GLN A 69 0.84 3.61 7.86
CA GLN A 69 0.57 3.27 9.26
C GLN A 69 1.21 4.27 10.22
N TYR A 70 2.47 4.62 10.01
CA TYR A 70 3.16 5.62 10.84
C TYR A 70 2.45 6.99 10.77
N ARG A 71 2.08 7.44 9.57
CA ARG A 71 1.33 8.69 9.39
C ARG A 71 -0.04 8.65 10.06
N ILE A 72 -0.77 7.55 9.91
CA ILE A 72 -2.05 7.29 10.57
C ILE A 72 -1.88 7.40 12.09
N LEU A 73 -0.91 6.68 12.65
CA LEU A 73 -0.63 6.67 14.09
C LEU A 73 -0.32 8.08 14.58
N ALA A 74 0.63 8.77 13.94
CA ALA A 74 1.05 10.10 14.33
C ALA A 74 -0.12 11.10 14.31
N PHE A 75 -0.88 11.14 13.20
CA PHE A 75 -1.97 12.10 13.03
C PHE A 75 -3.18 11.78 13.91
N ALA A 76 -3.47 10.49 14.13
CA ALA A 76 -4.51 10.06 15.06
C ALA A 76 -4.17 10.40 16.52
N ARG A 77 -2.88 10.56 16.86
CA ARG A 77 -2.40 10.98 18.19
C ARG A 77 -2.09 12.47 18.29
N GLY A 78 -2.42 13.25 17.26
CA GLY A 78 -2.38 14.71 17.31
C GLY A 78 -1.03 15.33 16.95
N GLU A 79 -0.11 14.57 16.36
CA GLU A 79 1.17 15.09 15.83
C GLU A 79 0.93 16.31 14.93
N LYS A 80 1.78 17.34 15.08
CA LYS A 80 1.70 18.61 14.36
C LYS A 80 2.88 18.82 13.42
N SER A 81 3.97 18.11 13.63
CA SER A 81 5.15 18.12 12.78
C SER A 81 4.81 17.61 11.38
N GLY A 82 5.42 18.22 10.37
CA GLY A 82 5.31 17.72 9.00
C GLY A 82 6.09 16.42 8.85
N LEU A 83 5.43 15.37 8.38
CA LEU A 83 6.08 14.09 8.09
C LEU A 83 6.66 14.09 6.67
N PRO A 84 7.82 13.46 6.45
CA PRO A 84 8.49 13.47 5.16
C PRO A 84 7.69 12.69 4.09
N GLY A 85 7.92 13.05 2.84
CA GLY A 85 7.64 12.18 1.70
C GLY A 85 8.63 11.01 1.64
N PHE A 86 8.44 10.13 0.67
CA PHE A 86 9.41 9.10 0.31
C PHE A 86 9.42 8.96 -1.22
N ASP A 87 10.52 8.44 -1.75
CA ASP A 87 10.70 8.18 -3.17
C ASP A 87 10.62 6.67 -3.39
N GLU A 88 9.55 6.22 -4.04
CA GLU A 88 9.26 4.79 -4.18
C GLU A 88 10.30 4.07 -5.05
N GLU A 89 10.83 4.73 -6.08
CA GLU A 89 11.87 4.15 -6.95
C GLU A 89 13.17 3.95 -6.19
N ASN A 90 13.58 4.96 -5.41
CA ASN A 90 14.78 4.86 -4.57
C ASN A 90 14.61 3.82 -3.46
N TYR A 91 13.43 3.72 -2.85
CA TYR A 91 13.16 2.70 -1.83
C TYR A 91 13.24 1.30 -2.43
N THR A 92 12.57 1.07 -3.56
CA THR A 92 12.61 -0.23 -4.24
C THR A 92 14.02 -0.61 -4.69
N ALA A 93 14.78 0.33 -5.26
CA ALA A 93 16.17 0.10 -5.69
C ALA A 93 17.12 -0.29 -4.53
N ASN A 94 16.79 0.06 -3.29
CA ASN A 94 17.56 -0.27 -2.09
C ASN A 94 16.87 -1.32 -1.20
N SER A 95 15.83 -1.99 -1.71
CA SER A 95 14.99 -2.89 -0.92
C SER A 95 15.56 -4.30 -0.79
N PHE A 96 16.42 -4.70 -1.73
CA PHE A 96 16.95 -6.07 -1.88
C PHE A 96 15.85 -7.15 -1.91
N ALA A 97 14.66 -6.81 -2.43
CA ALA A 97 13.50 -7.71 -2.46
C ALA A 97 13.82 -9.04 -3.16
N ASN A 98 14.58 -8.99 -4.26
CA ASN A 98 14.93 -10.17 -5.06
C ASN A 98 15.89 -11.14 -4.33
N GLU A 99 16.57 -10.70 -3.28
CA GLU A 99 17.43 -11.56 -2.45
C GLU A 99 16.63 -12.36 -1.40
N ARG A 100 15.36 -12.02 -1.21
CA ARG A 100 14.46 -12.69 -0.27
C ARG A 100 13.61 -13.73 -0.98
N SER A 101 13.22 -14.79 -0.27
CA SER A 101 12.25 -15.75 -0.80
C SER A 101 10.87 -15.10 -0.94
N LEU A 102 10.08 -15.57 -1.92
CA LEU A 102 8.70 -15.15 -2.09
C LEU A 102 7.90 -15.35 -0.80
N ASP A 103 8.04 -16.52 -0.17
CA ASP A 103 7.35 -16.86 1.08
C ASP A 103 7.63 -15.84 2.20
N SER A 104 8.88 -15.38 2.32
CA SER A 104 9.26 -14.40 3.33
C SER A 104 8.60 -13.05 3.09
N LEU A 105 8.56 -12.60 1.83
CA LEU A 105 7.91 -11.35 1.44
C LEU A 105 6.39 -11.41 1.62
N LEU A 106 5.78 -12.53 1.26
CA LEU A 106 4.34 -12.73 1.40
C LEU A 106 3.91 -12.78 2.86
N GLN A 107 4.66 -13.47 3.71
CA GLN A 107 4.42 -13.50 5.15
C GLN A 107 4.54 -12.10 5.77
N GLU A 108 5.54 -11.33 5.34
CA GLU A 108 5.70 -9.95 5.78
C GLU A 108 4.50 -9.07 5.40
N TYR A 109 4.07 -9.15 4.15
CA TYR A 109 2.89 -8.43 3.66
C TYR A 109 1.65 -8.76 4.50
N GLN A 110 1.42 -10.04 4.79
CA GLN A 110 0.32 -10.49 5.65
C GLN A 110 0.36 -9.84 7.04
N PHE A 111 1.54 -9.81 7.69
CA PHE A 111 1.68 -9.20 9.01
C PHE A 111 1.49 -7.68 8.98
N VAL A 112 2.03 -7.00 7.96
CA VAL A 112 1.81 -5.56 7.78
C VAL A 112 0.32 -5.26 7.58
N ARG A 113 -0.36 -6.02 6.72
CA ARG A 113 -1.80 -5.85 6.47
C ARG A 113 -2.63 -6.12 7.73
N GLN A 114 -2.33 -7.16 8.48
CA GLN A 114 -3.00 -7.43 9.76
C GLN A 114 -2.77 -6.29 10.76
N SER A 115 -1.55 -5.75 10.83
CA SER A 115 -1.24 -4.60 11.68
C SER A 115 -2.04 -3.36 11.27
N SER A 116 -2.21 -3.09 9.98
CA SER A 116 -3.06 -2.00 9.48
C SER A 116 -4.52 -2.17 9.88
N GLN A 117 -5.06 -3.39 9.72
CA GLN A 117 -6.44 -3.68 10.11
C GLN A 117 -6.66 -3.40 11.59
N ILE A 118 -5.79 -3.94 12.46
CA ILE A 118 -5.86 -3.71 13.91
C ILE A 118 -5.76 -2.21 14.22
N LEU A 119 -4.79 -1.52 13.63
CA LEU A 119 -4.62 -0.08 13.84
C LEU A 119 -5.91 0.67 13.50
N LEU A 120 -6.47 0.45 12.32
CA LEU A 120 -7.61 1.21 11.81
C LEU A 120 -8.94 0.85 12.49
N GLU A 121 -9.17 -0.43 12.80
CA GLU A 121 -10.40 -0.90 13.49
C GLU A 121 -10.46 -0.47 14.96
N THR A 122 -9.30 -0.26 15.60
CA THR A 122 -9.23 0.12 17.02
C THR A 122 -9.17 1.63 17.25
N LEU A 123 -9.04 2.44 16.18
CA LEU A 123 -9.10 3.90 16.31
C LEU A 123 -10.50 4.35 16.74
N ASN A 124 -10.55 5.31 17.68
CA ASN A 124 -11.80 5.98 17.98
C ASN A 124 -12.29 6.74 16.72
N PRO A 125 -13.55 6.59 16.28
CA PRO A 125 -14.05 7.22 15.06
C PRO A 125 -13.84 8.75 15.00
N SER A 126 -13.81 9.42 16.15
CA SER A 126 -13.57 10.87 16.23
C SER A 126 -12.19 11.32 15.75
N VAL A 127 -11.18 10.42 15.70
CA VAL A 127 -9.82 10.76 15.24
C VAL A 127 -9.62 10.51 13.75
N LEU A 128 -10.55 9.85 13.06
CA LEU A 128 -10.48 9.61 11.60
C LEU A 128 -10.48 10.94 10.81
N LYS A 129 -11.17 11.96 11.33
CA LYS A 129 -11.18 13.33 10.80
C LYS A 129 -9.95 14.15 11.18
N ASN A 130 -9.06 13.63 12.05
CA ASN A 130 -7.83 14.35 12.37
C ASN A 130 -6.99 14.50 11.11
N THR A 131 -6.30 15.63 11.00
CA THR A 131 -5.46 15.96 9.85
C THR A 131 -4.05 16.25 10.31
N GLY A 132 -3.10 15.85 9.48
CA GLY A 132 -1.68 16.18 9.61
C GLY A 132 -1.11 16.65 8.28
N LYS A 133 0.19 16.96 8.27
CA LYS A 133 0.92 17.37 7.06
C LYS A 133 1.92 16.27 6.69
N ALA A 134 1.80 15.71 5.50
CA ALA A 134 2.73 14.73 4.94
C ALA A 134 3.16 15.19 3.54
N ASN A 135 4.45 15.13 3.24
CA ASN A 135 5.01 15.55 1.95
C ASN A 135 4.55 16.97 1.53
N GLY A 136 4.52 17.91 2.47
CA GLY A 136 4.04 19.27 2.18
C GLY A 136 2.52 19.45 2.15
N HIS A 137 1.73 18.39 2.13
CA HIS A 137 0.27 18.44 1.94
C HIS A 137 -0.52 18.04 3.19
N LYS A 138 -1.68 18.68 3.37
CA LYS A 138 -2.62 18.34 4.45
C LYS A 138 -3.47 17.15 4.05
N ILE A 139 -3.58 16.15 4.92
CA ILE A 139 -4.34 14.91 4.67
C ILE A 139 -4.95 14.38 5.97
N SER A 140 -6.12 13.73 5.91
CA SER A 140 -6.76 13.14 7.09
C SER A 140 -6.33 11.70 7.34
N VAL A 141 -6.51 11.24 8.58
CA VAL A 141 -6.29 9.84 8.97
C VAL A 141 -7.12 8.89 8.10
N GLU A 142 -8.41 9.20 7.92
CA GLU A 142 -9.31 8.39 7.09
C GLU A 142 -8.84 8.32 5.63
N THR A 143 -8.42 9.45 5.05
CA THR A 143 -7.94 9.46 3.66
C THR A 143 -6.69 8.60 3.51
N ILE A 144 -5.77 8.60 4.48
CA ILE A 144 -4.59 7.70 4.43
C ILE A 144 -5.02 6.23 4.54
N GLY A 145 -5.98 5.90 5.41
CA GLY A 145 -6.54 4.55 5.49
C GLY A 145 -7.13 4.08 4.16
N LYS A 146 -7.92 4.94 3.49
CA LYS A 146 -8.46 4.67 2.15
C LYS A 146 -7.36 4.57 1.09
N LEU A 147 -6.28 5.34 1.21
CA LEU A 147 -5.13 5.22 0.30
C LEU A 147 -4.45 3.86 0.38
N ILE A 148 -4.34 3.24 1.57
CA ILE A 148 -3.81 1.86 1.68
C ILE A 148 -4.61 0.92 0.77
N VAL A 149 -5.95 1.01 0.84
CA VAL A 149 -6.86 0.18 0.04
C VAL A 149 -6.73 0.48 -1.45
N GLY A 150 -6.89 1.74 -1.85
CA GLY A 150 -6.85 2.15 -3.25
C GLY A 150 -5.49 1.89 -3.91
N HIS A 151 -4.40 2.10 -3.17
CA HIS A 151 -3.04 1.81 -3.62
C HIS A 151 -2.83 0.31 -3.86
N ASN A 152 -3.31 -0.54 -2.96
CA ASN A 152 -3.24 -1.97 -3.16
C ASN A 152 -4.06 -2.42 -4.37
N ILE A 153 -5.29 -1.93 -4.54
CA ILE A 153 -6.13 -2.25 -5.71
C ILE A 153 -5.46 -1.79 -7.01
N HIS A 154 -4.88 -0.58 -7.02
CA HIS A 154 -4.12 -0.08 -8.16
C HIS A 154 -3.02 -1.05 -8.60
N HIS A 155 -2.23 -1.54 -7.64
CA HIS A 155 -1.15 -2.47 -7.94
C HIS A 155 -1.65 -3.87 -8.32
N LEU A 156 -2.77 -4.34 -7.75
CA LEU A 156 -3.42 -5.57 -8.21
C LEU A 156 -3.82 -5.46 -9.69
N ASN A 157 -4.40 -4.33 -10.10
CA ASN A 157 -4.77 -4.11 -11.50
C ASN A 157 -3.52 -4.09 -12.40
N ILE A 158 -2.43 -3.45 -11.96
CA ILE A 158 -1.15 -3.47 -12.71
C ILE A 158 -0.62 -4.89 -12.88
N ILE A 159 -0.65 -5.71 -11.82
CA ILE A 159 -0.21 -7.10 -11.89
C ILE A 159 -1.05 -7.89 -12.90
N GLU A 160 -2.38 -7.76 -12.81
CA GLU A 160 -3.31 -8.43 -13.72
C GLU A 160 -3.12 -7.99 -15.18
N GLU A 161 -2.97 -6.70 -15.43
CA GLU A 161 -2.90 -6.12 -16.78
C GLU A 161 -1.55 -6.31 -17.48
N ARG A 162 -0.45 -6.43 -16.72
CA ARG A 162 0.92 -6.34 -17.29
C ARG A 162 1.82 -7.50 -16.95
N TYR A 163 1.60 -8.17 -15.82
CA TYR A 163 2.46 -9.27 -15.40
C TYR A 163 1.83 -10.61 -15.75
N LEU A 164 0.59 -10.85 -15.33
CA LEU A 164 -0.07 -12.16 -15.50
C LEU A 164 -0.42 -12.49 -16.95
N THR A 165 -0.47 -11.50 -17.85
CA THR A 165 -0.69 -11.73 -19.29
C THR A 165 0.55 -12.27 -20.00
N GLU A 166 1.72 -12.12 -19.39
CA GLU A 166 3.04 -12.47 -19.95
C GLU A 166 3.71 -13.64 -19.20
N LEU A 167 3.06 -14.14 -18.13
CA LEU A 167 3.50 -15.26 -17.28
C LEU A 167 2.84 -16.57 -17.69
#